data_AF-A0A437PS29-F1
#
_entry.id   AF-A0A437PS29-F1
#
_cell.length_a   1.000
_cell.length_b   1.000
_cell.length_c   1.000
_cell.angle_alpha   90.00
_cell.angle_beta   90.00
_cell.angle_gamma   90.00
#
_symmetry.space_group_name_H-M   'P 1'
#
loop_
_entity.id
_entity.type
_entity.pdbx_description
1 polymer ?
#
loop_
_entity_poly.entity_id
_entity_poly.type
_entity_poly.pdbx_seq_one_letter_code
_entity_poly.pdbx_strand_id
1 'polypeptide(L)'
;MKVDLNPNNVIEFLKAELKSENSFIPETANIPLKLSKGIYFWFMKPEGYKALSSYIEVIPLENSFSILIDDLSYDLVYLGTAGTGKNGRSNLTERLSWHIGQKHSSAAIISGTISTFRKGLGSLLSNDLIEGNTEFLVNEFMKDYLKVFYVEYSLNINQIYNDEIILLKSLKPILNLNHNPNALKSSIDNTTLRYKDRRQKVDKSTIFRLKNN
;
A
#
# COMPACT_ATOMS: atom_id res chain seq x y z
N MET A 1 -25.29 8.58 -7.15
CA MET A 1 -25.52 7.63 -6.04
C MET A 1 -24.47 6.56 -6.18
N LYS A 2 -23.50 6.46 -5.25
CA LYS A 2 -22.51 5.39 -5.31
C LYS A 2 -23.22 4.07 -5.06
N VAL A 3 -22.89 3.05 -5.85
CA VAL A 3 -23.37 1.68 -5.62
C VAL A 3 -22.83 1.23 -4.27
N ASP A 4 -23.69 0.66 -3.41
CA ASP A 4 -23.24 0.07 -2.15
C ASP A 4 -22.30 -1.10 -2.43
N LEU A 5 -21.05 -0.96 -1.98
CA LEU A 5 -20.03 -1.98 -2.18
C LEU A 5 -20.36 -3.22 -1.35
N ASN A 6 -20.31 -4.38 -1.98
CA ASN A 6 -20.45 -5.67 -1.32
C ASN A 6 -19.51 -6.69 -1.99
N PRO A 7 -19.27 -7.87 -1.39
CA PRO A 7 -18.32 -8.85 -1.93
C PRO A 7 -18.60 -9.28 -3.38
N ASN A 8 -19.85 -9.22 -3.84
CA ASN A 8 -20.26 -9.72 -5.16
C ASN A 8 -20.06 -8.69 -6.28
N ASN A 9 -19.91 -7.40 -5.95
CA ASN A 9 -19.79 -6.33 -6.95
C ASN A 9 -18.45 -5.59 -6.91
N VAL A 10 -17.46 -6.10 -6.15
CA VAL A 10 -16.15 -5.44 -5.98
C VAL A 10 -15.49 -5.12 -7.33
N ILE A 11 -15.49 -6.09 -8.26
CA ILE A 11 -14.81 -5.93 -9.55
C ILE A 11 -15.50 -4.87 -10.42
N GLU A 12 -16.83 -4.87 -10.44
CA GLU A 12 -17.62 -3.90 -11.20
C GLU A 12 -17.47 -2.50 -10.63
N PHE A 13 -17.48 -2.37 -9.30
CA PHE A 13 -17.20 -1.12 -8.60
C PHE A 13 -15.82 -0.56 -8.97
N LEU A 14 -14.76 -1.38 -8.90
CA LEU A 14 -13.41 -0.91 -9.21
C LEU A 14 -13.27 -0.52 -10.68
N LYS A 15 -13.84 -1.28 -11.62
CA LYS A 15 -13.84 -0.91 -13.04
C LYS A 15 -14.58 0.41 -13.30
N ALA A 16 -15.63 0.69 -12.55
CA ALA A 16 -16.39 1.92 -12.69
C ALA A 16 -15.67 3.13 -12.06
N GLU A 17 -14.95 2.93 -10.95
CA GLU A 17 -14.36 4.03 -10.17
C GLU A 17 -12.89 4.29 -10.48
N LEU A 18 -12.09 3.29 -10.89
CA LEU A 18 -10.65 3.46 -11.17
C LEU A 18 -10.44 3.87 -12.62
N LYS A 19 -10.23 5.17 -12.84
CA LYS A 19 -10.12 5.78 -14.17
C LYS A 19 -8.81 6.55 -14.33
N SER A 20 -8.47 6.93 -15.55
CA SER A 20 -7.22 7.65 -15.80
C SER A 20 -7.13 8.98 -15.04
N GLU A 21 -8.25 9.69 -14.90
CA GLU A 21 -8.36 11.01 -14.27
C GLU A 21 -8.19 11.01 -12.75
N ASN A 22 -8.29 9.85 -12.09
CA ASN A 22 -8.03 9.69 -10.66
C ASN A 22 -6.80 8.82 -10.40
N SER A 23 -5.84 8.84 -11.34
CA SER A 23 -4.58 8.15 -11.25
C SER A 23 -3.38 9.08 -11.35
N PHE A 24 -2.25 8.72 -10.73
CA PHE A 24 -1.01 9.47 -10.83
C PHE A 24 0.22 8.59 -10.54
N ILE A 25 1.40 9.05 -10.96
CA ILE A 25 2.69 8.45 -10.60
C ILE A 25 3.11 9.03 -9.24
N PRO A 26 3.50 8.21 -8.25
CA PRO A 26 3.73 8.64 -6.87
C PRO A 26 5.01 9.47 -6.70
N GLU A 27 4.97 10.71 -7.15
CA GLU A 27 5.97 11.74 -6.94
C GLU A 27 5.33 12.95 -6.25
N THR A 28 6.09 13.68 -5.41
CA THR A 28 5.54 14.79 -4.61
C THR A 28 4.84 15.85 -5.46
N ALA A 29 5.37 16.15 -6.65
CA ALA A 29 4.79 17.12 -7.57
C ALA A 29 3.45 16.67 -8.18
N ASN A 30 3.15 15.37 -8.15
CA ASN A 30 1.97 14.78 -8.79
C ASN A 30 0.85 14.48 -7.79
N ILE A 31 1.03 14.80 -6.50
CA ILE A 31 0.02 14.51 -5.48
C ILE A 31 -1.22 15.36 -5.73
N PRO A 32 -2.40 14.75 -5.86
CA PRO A 32 -3.62 15.49 -6.18
C PRO A 32 -4.07 16.32 -4.98
N LEU A 33 -4.49 17.56 -5.23
CA LEU A 33 -5.08 18.45 -4.22
C LEU A 33 -6.55 18.08 -3.97
N LYS A 34 -6.76 17.02 -3.18
CA LYS A 34 -8.06 16.47 -2.80
C LYS A 34 -8.27 16.55 -1.29
N LEU A 35 -9.14 17.47 -0.87
CA LEU A 35 -9.55 17.64 0.52
C LEU A 35 -10.62 16.62 0.96
N SER A 36 -11.11 15.83 0.02
CA SER A 36 -12.03 14.73 0.27
C SER A 36 -11.35 13.55 0.97
N LYS A 37 -12.18 12.73 1.61
CA LYS A 37 -11.79 11.43 2.16
C LYS A 37 -11.89 10.37 1.07
N GLY A 38 -11.37 9.18 1.32
CA GLY A 38 -11.51 8.11 0.36
C GLY A 38 -10.60 6.91 0.56
N ILE A 39 -10.50 6.11 -0.49
CA ILE A 39 -9.63 4.93 -0.57
C ILE A 39 -8.65 5.17 -1.70
N TYR A 40 -7.37 4.87 -1.47
CA TYR A 40 -6.33 4.88 -2.48
C TYR A 40 -5.78 3.47 -2.70
N PHE A 41 -5.37 3.21 -3.93
CA PHE A 41 -4.99 1.91 -4.45
C PHE A 41 -3.64 2.04 -5.13
N TRP A 42 -2.73 1.12 -4.84
CA TRP A 42 -1.39 1.09 -5.39
C TRP A 42 -1.26 -0.13 -6.26
N PHE A 43 -1.03 0.14 -7.54
CA PHE A 43 -0.91 -0.84 -8.60
C PHE A 43 0.55 -0.95 -9.01
N MET A 44 1.05 -2.17 -9.18
CA MET A 44 2.44 -2.44 -9.53
C MET A 44 2.54 -3.08 -10.90
N LYS A 45 3.42 -2.56 -11.76
CA LYS A 45 3.70 -3.19 -13.05
C LYS A 45 4.49 -4.50 -12.88
N PRO A 46 4.46 -5.42 -13.85
CA PRO A 46 5.03 -6.76 -13.71
C PRO A 46 6.54 -6.76 -13.37
N GLU A 47 7.30 -5.82 -13.92
CA GLU A 47 8.74 -5.68 -13.65
C GLU A 47 9.02 -5.33 -12.18
N GLY A 48 8.03 -4.74 -11.49
CA GLY A 48 8.11 -4.38 -10.08
C GLY A 48 8.32 -5.59 -9.17
N TYR A 49 7.74 -6.75 -9.49
CA TYR A 49 7.92 -7.96 -8.67
C TYR A 49 9.37 -8.39 -8.55
N LYS A 50 10.10 -8.38 -9.67
CA LYS A 50 11.53 -8.70 -9.72
C LYS A 50 12.38 -7.62 -9.04
N ALA A 51 11.99 -6.36 -9.19
CA ALA A 51 12.70 -5.23 -8.58
C ALA A 51 12.45 -5.07 -7.07
N LEU A 52 11.32 -5.59 -6.56
CA LEU A 52 10.85 -5.32 -5.20
C LEU A 52 11.70 -5.99 -4.13
N SER A 53 12.28 -7.16 -4.40
CA SER A 53 13.14 -7.82 -3.43
C SER A 53 14.17 -8.76 -4.05
N SER A 54 15.39 -8.69 -3.52
CA SER A 54 16.43 -9.71 -3.70
C SER A 54 16.53 -10.66 -2.50
N TYR A 55 15.69 -10.50 -1.47
CA TYR A 55 15.77 -11.26 -0.21
C TYR A 55 14.73 -12.36 -0.10
N ILE A 56 13.58 -12.16 -0.73
CA ILE A 56 12.53 -13.16 -0.88
C ILE A 56 12.02 -13.13 -2.30
N GLU A 57 11.54 -14.27 -2.79
CA GLU A 57 10.79 -14.31 -4.03
C GLU A 57 9.40 -13.67 -3.81
N VAL A 58 9.11 -12.64 -4.59
CA VAL A 58 7.78 -11.99 -4.63
C VAL A 58 7.16 -12.29 -5.98
N ILE A 59 6.11 -13.12 -5.98
CA ILE A 59 5.32 -13.41 -7.18
C ILE A 59 3.87 -12.92 -7.02
N PRO A 60 3.20 -12.55 -8.13
CA PRO A 60 1.76 -12.28 -8.13
C PRO A 60 0.97 -13.45 -7.55
N LEU A 61 -0.19 -13.16 -6.96
CA LEU A 61 -1.15 -14.17 -6.56
C LEU A 61 -2.03 -14.53 -7.77
N GLU A 62 -2.43 -15.79 -7.91
CA GLU A 62 -3.22 -16.29 -9.06
C GLU A 62 -4.54 -15.53 -9.31
N ASN A 63 -5.06 -14.81 -8.32
CA ASN A 63 -6.30 -14.04 -8.42
C ASN A 63 -6.12 -12.58 -7.95
N SER A 64 -4.92 -12.03 -8.14
CA SER A 64 -4.70 -10.59 -7.96
C SER A 64 -5.61 -9.80 -8.90
N PHE A 65 -6.24 -8.74 -8.39
CA PHE A 65 -6.95 -7.81 -9.24
C PHE A 65 -5.96 -6.93 -10.00
N SER A 66 -6.16 -6.79 -11.31
CA SER A 66 -5.27 -6.03 -12.17
C SER A 66 -6.06 -5.08 -13.06
N ILE A 67 -5.40 -4.00 -13.47
CA ILE A 67 -5.92 -3.01 -14.42
C ILE A 67 -4.95 -2.83 -15.58
N LEU A 68 -5.48 -2.54 -16.76
CA LEU A 68 -4.68 -2.25 -17.94
C LEU A 68 -4.38 -0.74 -18.00
N ILE A 69 -3.10 -0.37 -18.09
CA ILE A 69 -2.63 1.01 -18.22
C ILE A 69 -1.62 1.00 -19.36
N ASP A 70 -1.91 1.73 -20.44
CA ASP A 70 -1.04 1.80 -21.64
C ASP A 70 -0.62 0.39 -22.13
N ASP A 71 -1.62 -0.50 -22.27
CA ASP A 71 -1.45 -1.91 -22.67
C ASP A 71 -0.61 -2.80 -21.74
N LEU A 72 -0.22 -2.29 -20.56
CA LEU A 72 0.48 -3.03 -19.52
C LEU A 72 -0.45 -3.35 -18.35
N SER A 73 -0.45 -4.61 -17.91
CA SER A 73 -1.24 -5.05 -16.76
C SER A 73 -0.54 -4.69 -15.46
N TYR A 74 -1.18 -3.89 -14.61
CA TYR A 74 -0.70 -3.57 -13.27
C TYR A 74 -1.55 -4.30 -12.23
N ASP A 75 -0.90 -4.94 -11.26
CA ASP A 75 -1.56 -5.68 -10.19
C ASP A 75 -1.76 -4.82 -8.95
N LEU A 76 -2.92 -4.95 -8.30
CA LEU A 76 -3.17 -4.32 -7.02
C LEU A 76 -2.31 -4.96 -5.92
N VAL A 77 -1.36 -4.19 -5.39
CA VAL A 77 -0.43 -4.68 -4.35
C VAL A 77 -0.73 -4.09 -2.98
N TYR A 78 -1.32 -2.90 -2.92
CA TYR A 78 -1.67 -2.25 -1.66
C TYR A 78 -2.89 -1.35 -1.80
N LEU A 79 -3.69 -1.22 -0.75
CA LEU A 79 -4.72 -0.18 -0.63
C LEU A 79 -4.73 0.38 0.78
N GLY A 80 -5.26 1.60 0.93
CA GLY A 80 -5.46 2.19 2.23
C GLY A 80 -6.45 3.34 2.20
N THR A 81 -6.76 3.83 3.40
CA THR A 81 -7.84 4.79 3.62
C THR A 81 -7.33 6.16 4.05
N ALA A 82 -8.09 7.18 3.63
CA ALA A 82 -8.02 8.55 4.10
C ALA A 82 -9.32 8.91 4.83
N GLY A 83 -9.18 9.38 6.08
CA GLY A 83 -10.31 9.83 6.89
C GLY A 83 -10.90 8.82 7.88
N THR A 84 -10.32 7.61 7.99
CA THR A 84 -10.71 6.53 8.93
C THR A 84 -9.77 6.38 10.14
N GLY A 85 -8.65 7.11 10.17
CA GLY A 85 -7.68 7.04 11.28
C GLY A 85 -8.23 7.57 12.62
N LYS A 86 -7.42 7.50 13.68
CA LYS A 86 -7.80 7.78 15.09
C LYS A 86 -8.63 9.07 15.32
N ASN A 87 -8.43 10.10 14.50
CA ASN A 87 -9.16 11.37 14.62
C ASN A 87 -10.11 11.65 13.45
N GLY A 88 -10.16 10.78 12.44
CA GLY A 88 -10.97 10.95 11.22
C GLY A 88 -10.65 12.23 10.42
N ARG A 89 -9.53 12.90 10.69
CA ARG A 89 -9.22 14.22 10.12
C ARG A 89 -8.51 14.18 8.79
N SER A 90 -7.90 13.05 8.43
CA SER A 90 -7.05 13.01 7.25
C SER A 90 -7.83 13.01 5.94
N ASN A 91 -7.38 13.77 4.96
CA ASN A 91 -7.88 13.72 3.59
C ASN A 91 -6.92 12.95 2.66
N LEU A 92 -7.33 12.75 1.40
CA LEU A 92 -6.53 12.05 0.39
C LEU A 92 -5.17 12.72 0.17
N THR A 93 -5.12 14.05 0.06
CA THR A 93 -3.86 14.81 -0.12
C THR A 93 -2.87 14.51 1.01
N GLU A 94 -3.32 14.61 2.26
CA GLU A 94 -2.47 14.41 3.44
C GLU A 94 -1.96 12.97 3.53
N ARG A 95 -2.82 11.98 3.23
CA ARG A 95 -2.45 10.56 3.32
C ARG A 95 -1.52 10.14 2.20
N LEU A 96 -1.74 10.62 0.99
CA LEU A 96 -0.85 10.38 -0.14
C LEU A 96 0.51 11.08 0.09
N SER A 97 0.50 12.32 0.59
CA SER A 97 1.72 13.04 0.99
C SER A 97 2.51 12.29 2.06
N TRP A 98 1.81 11.71 3.04
CA TRP A 98 2.45 10.88 4.07
C TRP A 98 3.10 9.62 3.49
N HIS A 99 2.49 8.95 2.51
CA HIS A 99 3.11 7.76 1.89
C HIS A 99 4.28 8.11 0.96
N ILE A 100 4.18 9.21 0.21
CA ILE A 100 5.12 9.56 -0.85
C ILE A 100 6.32 10.33 -0.28
N GLY A 101 6.07 11.30 0.60
CA GLY A 101 7.09 12.24 1.08
C GLY A 101 7.67 11.95 2.46
N GLN A 102 7.26 10.88 3.15
CA GLN A 102 7.73 10.64 4.51
C GLN A 102 9.16 10.10 4.57
N LYS A 103 9.97 10.74 5.40
CA LYS A 103 11.35 10.35 5.68
C LYS A 103 11.47 9.13 6.60
N HIS A 104 12.48 8.31 6.36
CA HIS A 104 12.84 7.15 7.18
C HIS A 104 13.75 7.56 8.35
N SER A 105 13.26 8.46 9.20
CA SER A 105 14.03 8.86 10.39
C SER A 105 13.97 7.81 11.50
N SER A 106 15.01 7.75 12.34
CA SER A 106 15.04 6.91 13.55
C SER A 106 13.83 7.15 14.44
N ALA A 107 13.48 8.43 14.66
CA ALA A 107 12.31 8.81 15.43
C ALA A 107 11.02 8.25 14.82
N ALA A 108 10.85 8.34 13.49
CA ALA A 108 9.64 7.84 12.82
C ALA A 108 9.50 6.32 12.91
N ILE A 109 10.61 5.58 12.85
CA ILE A 109 10.61 4.12 12.96
C ILE A 109 10.37 3.66 14.39
N ILE A 110 11.06 4.25 15.37
CA ILE A 110 10.89 3.91 16.79
C ILE A 110 9.47 4.24 17.27
N SER A 111 8.94 5.41 16.89
CA SER A 111 7.58 5.83 17.25
C SER A 111 6.48 5.12 16.46
N GLY A 112 6.84 4.37 15.42
CA GLY A 112 5.87 3.72 14.54
C GLY A 112 5.03 4.70 13.70
N THR A 113 5.49 5.94 13.54
CA THR A 113 4.81 6.95 12.72
C THR A 113 5.16 6.85 11.24
N ILE A 114 6.17 6.06 10.87
CA ILE A 114 6.41 5.67 9.48
C ILE A 114 5.21 4.89 8.92
N SER A 115 4.84 5.20 7.68
CA SER A 115 3.83 4.46 6.94
C SER A 115 4.13 2.97 6.95
N THR A 116 3.11 2.18 7.25
CA THR A 116 3.20 0.72 7.21
C THR A 116 3.56 0.22 5.82
N PHE A 117 3.12 0.93 4.77
CA PHE A 117 3.45 0.64 3.38
C PHE A 117 4.92 0.93 3.07
N ARG A 118 5.42 2.13 3.40
CA ARG A 118 6.84 2.48 3.24
C ARG A 118 7.77 1.53 3.98
N LYS A 119 7.40 1.19 5.22
CA LYS A 119 8.10 0.20 6.04
C LYS A 119 8.07 -1.20 5.42
N GLY A 120 6.96 -1.56 4.78
CA GLY A 120 6.82 -2.80 4.02
C GLY A 120 7.79 -2.86 2.83
N LEU A 121 7.75 -1.86 1.97
CA LEU A 121 8.67 -1.73 0.82
C LEU A 121 10.14 -1.70 1.27
N GLY A 122 10.46 -0.90 2.29
CA GLY A 122 11.82 -0.82 2.83
C GLY A 122 12.33 -2.17 3.35
N SER A 123 11.46 -3.01 3.92
CA SER A 123 11.84 -4.36 4.36
C SER A 123 12.10 -5.34 3.22
N LEU A 124 11.50 -5.09 2.05
CA LEU A 124 11.69 -5.89 0.84
C LEU A 124 12.91 -5.42 0.05
N LEU A 125 13.22 -4.13 0.09
CA LEU A 125 14.32 -3.51 -0.65
C LEU A 125 15.63 -3.43 0.14
N SER A 126 15.60 -3.57 1.47
CA SER A 126 16.79 -3.49 2.33
C SER A 126 16.71 -4.44 3.54
N ASN A 127 17.87 -4.67 4.16
CA ASN A 127 18.00 -5.40 5.44
C ASN A 127 17.76 -4.50 6.67
N ASP A 128 17.71 -3.19 6.49
CA ASP A 128 17.50 -2.22 7.56
C ASP A 128 16.70 -1.02 7.05
N LEU A 129 15.80 -0.48 7.87
CA LEU A 129 14.89 0.58 7.42
C LEU A 129 15.52 1.98 7.35
N ILE A 130 16.74 2.16 7.88
CA ILE A 130 17.44 3.45 8.00
C ILE A 130 18.83 3.41 7.36
N GLU A 131 19.50 2.27 7.42
CA GLU A 131 20.83 2.10 6.85
C GLU A 131 20.79 2.08 5.32
N GLY A 132 21.87 2.56 4.68
CA GLY A 132 22.16 2.29 3.28
C GLY A 132 21.03 2.64 2.32
N ASN A 133 20.83 3.95 2.09
CA ASN A 133 19.92 4.53 1.08
C ASN A 133 18.49 3.94 0.99
N THR A 134 17.98 3.23 2.01
CA THR A 134 16.63 2.61 2.00
C THR A 134 15.52 3.60 1.66
N GLU A 135 15.56 4.83 2.16
CA GLU A 135 14.57 5.86 1.79
C GLU A 135 14.57 6.15 0.28
N PHE A 136 15.77 6.27 -0.30
CA PHE A 136 15.96 6.48 -1.73
C PHE A 136 15.46 5.28 -2.52
N LEU A 137 15.83 4.05 -2.12
CA LEU A 137 15.35 2.82 -2.78
C LEU A 137 13.82 2.73 -2.78
N VAL A 138 13.17 3.07 -1.67
CA VAL A 138 11.71 3.09 -1.58
C VAL A 138 11.11 4.16 -2.50
N ASN A 139 11.69 5.37 -2.54
CA ASN A 139 11.19 6.45 -3.38
C ASN A 139 11.30 6.10 -4.88
N GLU A 140 12.47 5.64 -5.32
CA GLU A 140 12.68 5.22 -6.71
C GLU A 140 11.76 4.05 -7.07
N PHE A 141 11.64 3.06 -6.18
CA PHE A 141 10.74 1.93 -6.43
C PHE A 141 9.27 2.38 -6.61
N MET A 142 8.78 3.25 -5.73
CA MET A 142 7.43 3.79 -5.87
C MET A 142 7.25 4.50 -7.20
N LYS A 143 8.18 5.39 -7.56
CA LYS A 143 8.14 6.18 -8.78
C LYS A 143 8.17 5.31 -10.04
N ASP A 144 9.06 4.34 -10.09
CA ASP A 144 9.35 3.59 -11.32
C ASP A 144 8.35 2.46 -11.56
N TYR A 145 7.84 1.84 -10.49
CA TYR A 145 7.06 0.60 -10.59
C TYR A 145 5.62 0.71 -10.14
N LEU A 146 5.21 1.80 -9.47
CA LEU A 146 3.85 1.94 -8.95
C LEU A 146 3.05 3.02 -9.68
N LYS A 147 1.74 2.78 -9.76
CA LYS A 147 0.72 3.77 -10.09
C LYS A 147 -0.28 3.84 -8.95
N VAL A 148 -0.70 5.05 -8.59
CA VAL A 148 -1.71 5.25 -7.56
C VAL A 148 -3.02 5.63 -8.21
N PHE A 149 -4.11 5.02 -7.76
CA PHE A 149 -5.47 5.45 -8.04
C PHE A 149 -6.16 5.84 -6.73
N TYR A 150 -7.19 6.68 -6.80
CA TYR A 150 -7.98 7.03 -5.63
C TYR A 150 -9.47 7.18 -5.93
N VAL A 151 -10.29 6.83 -4.96
CA VAL A 151 -11.73 6.95 -5.01
C VAL A 151 -12.17 7.88 -3.90
N GLU A 152 -12.79 9.01 -4.28
CA GLU A 152 -13.29 10.00 -3.33
C GLU A 152 -14.60 9.54 -2.70
N TYR A 153 -14.75 9.70 -1.39
CA TYR A 153 -15.97 9.38 -0.64
C TYR A 153 -16.61 10.65 -0.09
N SER A 154 -17.93 10.60 0.09
CA SER A 154 -18.62 11.55 0.96
C SER A 154 -18.11 11.39 2.42
N LEU A 155 -18.40 12.34 3.30
CA LEU A 155 -17.83 12.40 4.67
C LEU A 155 -18.19 11.20 5.60
N ASN A 156 -18.82 10.14 5.08
CA ASN A 156 -19.20 8.95 5.82
C ASN A 156 -17.99 8.03 6.09
N ILE A 157 -17.37 8.20 7.25
CA ILE A 157 -16.19 7.43 7.69
C ILE A 157 -16.50 5.93 7.82
N ASN A 158 -17.68 5.58 8.32
CA ASN A 158 -18.07 4.20 8.56
C ASN A 158 -18.16 3.42 7.24
N GLN A 159 -18.67 4.08 6.19
CA GLN A 159 -18.72 3.50 4.86
C GLN A 159 -17.31 3.22 4.32
N ILE A 160 -16.38 4.18 4.42
CA ILE A 160 -14.99 3.99 3.96
C ILE A 160 -14.33 2.79 4.66
N TYR A 161 -14.52 2.66 5.97
CA TYR A 161 -13.95 1.56 6.75
C TYR A 161 -14.54 0.20 6.37
N ASN A 162 -15.86 0.12 6.21
CA ASN A 162 -16.53 -1.11 5.81
C ASN A 162 -16.10 -1.54 4.40
N ASP A 163 -16.01 -0.59 3.48
CA ASP A 163 -15.58 -0.83 2.11
C ASP A 163 -14.12 -1.28 2.07
N GLU A 164 -13.22 -0.68 2.87
CA GLU A 164 -11.84 -1.15 3.02
C GLU A 164 -11.78 -2.62 3.45
N ILE A 165 -12.59 -3.03 4.43
CA ILE A 165 -12.62 -4.45 4.87
C ILE A 165 -13.10 -5.37 3.75
N ILE A 166 -14.14 -4.98 3.01
CA ILE A 166 -14.66 -5.76 1.88
C ILE A 166 -13.57 -5.92 0.81
N LEU A 167 -12.93 -4.82 0.41
CA LEU A 167 -11.86 -4.80 -0.57
C LEU A 167 -10.68 -5.68 -0.14
N LEU A 168 -10.23 -5.59 1.11
CA LEU A 168 -9.10 -6.36 1.62
C LEU A 168 -9.38 -7.87 1.65
N LYS A 169 -10.61 -8.27 1.99
CA LYS A 169 -11.00 -9.69 2.01
C LYS A 169 -11.18 -10.26 0.60
N SER A 170 -11.75 -9.49 -0.32
CA SER A 170 -12.02 -9.93 -1.69
C SER A 170 -10.77 -9.93 -2.56
N LEU A 171 -9.96 -8.87 -2.50
CA LEU A 171 -8.83 -8.65 -3.42
C LEU A 171 -7.49 -9.16 -2.88
N LYS A 172 -7.37 -9.26 -1.55
CA LYS A 172 -6.20 -9.81 -0.85
C LYS A 172 -4.84 -9.24 -1.30
N PRO A 173 -4.66 -7.90 -1.39
CA PRO A 173 -3.42 -7.31 -1.93
C PRO A 173 -2.19 -7.72 -1.11
N ILE A 174 -1.11 -8.12 -1.80
CA ILE A 174 0.08 -8.76 -1.20
C ILE A 174 0.68 -7.95 -0.05
N LEU A 175 0.66 -6.61 -0.13
CA LEU A 175 1.33 -5.74 0.84
C LEU A 175 0.41 -5.25 1.96
N ASN A 176 -0.89 -5.58 1.93
CA ASN A 176 -1.80 -5.38 3.05
C ASN A 176 -1.77 -6.59 3.99
N LEU A 177 -1.34 -6.37 5.24
CA LEU A 177 -1.32 -7.44 6.26
C LEU A 177 -2.58 -7.48 7.13
N ASN A 178 -3.17 -6.32 7.42
CA ASN A 178 -4.36 -6.23 8.24
C ASN A 178 -5.59 -6.64 7.42
N HIS A 179 -6.47 -7.44 8.01
CA HIS A 179 -7.70 -7.97 7.39
C HIS A 179 -7.50 -8.79 6.10
N ASN A 180 -6.27 -9.02 5.67
CA ASN A 180 -5.96 -9.86 4.53
C ASN A 180 -5.89 -11.34 4.97
N PRO A 181 -6.75 -12.22 4.45
CA PRO A 181 -6.72 -13.65 4.79
C PRO A 181 -5.40 -14.32 4.40
N ASN A 182 -4.67 -13.85 3.39
CA ASN A 182 -3.38 -14.41 2.99
C ASN A 182 -2.25 -14.11 3.99
N ALA A 183 -2.45 -13.16 4.91
CA ALA A 183 -1.49 -12.79 5.96
C ALA A 183 -1.70 -13.55 7.28
N LEU A 184 -2.71 -14.43 7.39
CA LEU A 184 -2.95 -15.24 8.58
C LEU A 184 -1.87 -16.32 8.72
N LYS A 185 -1.51 -16.67 9.97
CA LYS A 185 -0.50 -17.72 10.23
C LYS A 185 -0.92 -19.11 9.74
N SER A 186 -2.22 -19.35 9.65
CA SER A 186 -2.82 -20.60 9.20
C SER A 186 -2.94 -20.71 7.68
N SER A 187 -2.58 -19.66 6.93
CA SER A 187 -2.70 -19.66 5.47
C SER A 187 -1.60 -20.50 4.84
N ILE A 188 -1.89 -21.05 3.66
CA ILE A 188 -0.89 -21.71 2.81
C ILE A 188 0.26 -20.75 2.59
N ASP A 189 1.50 -21.24 2.62
CA ASP A 189 2.68 -20.43 2.35
C ASP A 189 2.53 -19.72 0.99
N ASN A 190 2.52 -18.39 1.04
CA ASN A 190 2.28 -17.52 -0.10
C ASN A 190 3.07 -16.22 0.06
N THR A 191 3.16 -15.43 -1.02
CA THR A 191 3.92 -14.18 -1.06
C THR A 191 3.59 -13.22 0.09
N THR A 192 2.32 -13.10 0.47
CA THR A 192 1.86 -12.20 1.56
C THR A 192 2.43 -12.63 2.91
N LEU A 193 2.47 -13.95 3.17
CA LEU A 193 3.00 -14.49 4.42
C LEU A 193 4.53 -14.34 4.51
N ARG A 194 5.24 -14.64 3.41
CA ARG A 194 6.70 -14.43 3.31
C ARG A 194 7.07 -12.96 3.49
N TYR A 195 6.31 -12.05 2.87
CA TYR A 195 6.44 -10.61 3.07
C TYR A 195 6.24 -10.21 4.54
N LYS A 196 5.19 -10.72 5.20
CA LYS A 196 4.92 -10.46 6.62
C LYS A 196 6.12 -10.85 7.49
N ASP A 197 6.67 -12.04 7.29
CA ASP A 197 7.79 -12.54 8.10
C ASP A 197 9.06 -11.73 7.86
N ARG A 198 9.35 -11.40 6.58
CA ARG A 198 10.46 -10.53 6.21
C ARG A 198 10.34 -9.15 6.87
N ARG A 199 9.17 -8.52 6.78
CA ARG A 199 8.89 -7.21 7.39
C ARG A 199 9.10 -7.25 8.90
N GLN A 200 8.62 -8.29 9.58
CA GLN A 200 8.82 -8.43 11.02
C GLN A 200 10.30 -8.61 11.39
N LYS A 201 11.06 -9.38 10.60
CA LYS A 201 12.50 -9.59 10.83
C LYS A 201 13.28 -8.27 10.71
N VAL A 202 13.11 -7.55 9.60
CA VAL A 202 13.82 -6.29 9.34
C VAL A 202 13.44 -5.21 10.36
N ASP A 203 12.15 -5.11 10.69
CA ASP A 203 11.67 -4.15 11.68
C ASP A 203 12.28 -4.38 13.07
N LYS A 204 12.23 -5.62 13.57
CA LYS A 204 12.82 -5.97 14.86
C LYS A 204 14.32 -5.70 14.88
N SER A 205 15.03 -6.07 13.82
CA SER A 205 16.47 -5.84 13.69
C SER A 205 16.79 -4.34 13.72
N THR A 206 16.07 -3.54 12.93
CA THR A 206 16.28 -2.08 12.86
C THR A 206 16.00 -1.42 14.21
N ILE A 207 14.86 -1.73 14.85
CA ILE A 207 14.50 -1.16 16.15
C ILE A 207 15.51 -1.56 17.23
N PHE A 208 15.96 -2.82 17.23
CA PHE A 208 16.97 -3.29 18.17
C PHE A 208 18.27 -2.47 18.00
N ARG A 209 18.77 -2.33 16.77
CA ARG A 209 19.98 -1.54 16.49
C ARG A 209 19.84 -0.09 16.95
N LEU A 210 18.72 0.56 16.63
CA LEU A 210 18.47 1.96 17.01
C LEU A 210 18.36 2.21 18.51
N LYS A 211 18.00 1.20 19.30
CA LYS A 211 17.89 1.34 20.76
C LYS A 211 19.21 1.10 21.49
N ASN A 212 20.20 0.51 20.81
CA ASN A 212 21.50 0.15 21.37
C ASN A 212 22.65 1.03 20.87
N ASN A 213 22.36 2.00 20.00
CA ASN A 213 23.26 3.05 19.52
C ASN A 213 22.78 4.41 20.02
#